data_AF-A0A497S9F9-F1
#
_entry.id   AF-A0A497S9F9-F1
#
_cell.length_a   1.000
_cell.length_b   1.000
_cell.length_c   1.000
_cell.angle_alpha   90.00
_cell.angle_beta   90.00
_cell.angle_gamma   90.00
#
_symmetry.space_group_name_H-M   'P 1'
#
loop_
_entity.id
_entity.type
_entity.pdbx_description
1 polymer ?
#
loop_
_entity_poly.entity_id
_entity_poly.type
_entity_poly.pdbx_seq_one_letter_code
_entity_poly.pdbx_strand_id
1 'polypeptide(L)'
;MDLFPSYLNIINMINLTHYQKQVREYDKKYKWDKDRASHIVLHMTEELGEIARRILREEGYKKERFNKEELAEELIDLLYLNLKLANKFDIDMNKEWDSMWERYEKKTSRK
;
A
#
# COMPACT_ATOMS: atom_id res chain seq x y z
N MET A 1 -30.86 10.80 -11.46
CA MET A 1 -30.28 9.88 -12.46
C MET A 1 -29.28 8.99 -11.74
N ASP A 2 -29.81 8.03 -10.98
CA ASP A 2 -29.66 6.60 -11.26
C ASP A 2 -28.31 6.18 -11.85
N LEU A 3 -27.54 5.27 -11.27
CA LEU A 3 -27.78 4.28 -10.26
C LEU A 3 -26.41 3.93 -9.66
N PHE A 4 -26.31 3.91 -8.33
CA PHE A 4 -25.40 2.95 -7.69
C PHE A 4 -25.64 1.60 -8.38
N PRO A 5 -24.61 0.93 -8.93
CA PRO A 5 -24.84 -0.26 -9.73
C PRO A 5 -25.54 -1.31 -8.87
N SER A 6 -26.84 -1.45 -9.11
CA SER A 6 -27.70 -2.44 -8.49
C SER A 6 -27.47 -3.77 -9.19
N TYR A 7 -27.10 -4.76 -8.37
CA TYR A 7 -26.96 -6.18 -8.69
C TYR A 7 -25.66 -6.60 -9.39
N LEU A 8 -25.04 -7.66 -8.84
CA LEU A 8 -23.88 -8.42 -9.33
C LEU A 8 -22.48 -7.82 -9.09
N ASN A 9 -21.99 -8.02 -7.86
CA ASN A 9 -20.87 -8.95 -7.70
C ASN A 9 -20.97 -9.62 -6.31
N ILE A 10 -21.63 -10.78 -6.30
CA ILE A 10 -21.39 -11.86 -5.34
C ILE A 10 -20.03 -12.50 -5.71
N ILE A 11 -19.00 -11.66 -5.80
CA ILE A 11 -17.60 -11.97 -6.03
C ILE A 11 -16.89 -11.08 -5.02
N ASN A 12 -16.08 -11.66 -4.14
CA ASN A 12 -15.26 -10.91 -3.18
C ASN A 12 -14.67 -9.67 -3.86
N MET A 13 -15.19 -8.48 -3.57
CA MET A 13 -14.66 -7.25 -4.12
C MET A 13 -13.24 -7.10 -3.59
N ILE A 14 -12.26 -7.15 -4.50
CA ILE A 14 -10.85 -7.00 -4.15
C ILE A 14 -10.68 -5.56 -3.63
N ASN A 15 -10.30 -5.45 -2.36
CA ASN A 15 -10.14 -4.19 -1.66
C ASN A 15 -8.94 -4.28 -0.69
N LEU A 16 -8.70 -3.25 0.12
CA LEU A 16 -7.56 -3.26 1.04
C LEU A 16 -7.67 -4.36 2.10
N THR A 17 -8.88 -4.71 2.55
CA THR A 17 -9.10 -5.84 3.46
C THR A 17 -8.67 -7.16 2.82
N HIS A 18 -8.96 -7.36 1.53
CA HIS A 18 -8.52 -8.54 0.78
C HIS A 18 -6.99 -8.65 0.77
N TYR A 19 -6.29 -7.58 0.39
CA TYR A 19 -4.83 -7.57 0.35
C TYR A 19 -4.19 -7.67 1.74
N GLN A 20 -4.75 -7.00 2.76
CA GLN A 20 -4.32 -7.17 4.15
C GLN A 20 -4.41 -8.62 4.60
N LYS A 21 -5.49 -9.33 4.24
CA LYS A 21 -5.65 -10.76 4.54
C LYS A 21 -4.58 -11.59 3.81
N GLN A 22 -4.33 -11.33 2.53
CA GLN A 22 -3.28 -12.02 1.78
C GLN A 22 -1.91 -11.87 2.45
N VAL A 23 -1.53 -10.64 2.83
CA VAL A 23 -0.28 -10.35 3.56
C VAL A 23 -0.24 -11.08 4.91
N ARG A 24 -1.33 -11.04 5.69
CA ARG A 24 -1.40 -11.70 6.99
C ARG A 24 -1.18 -13.21 6.89
N GLU A 25 -1.81 -13.86 5.91
CA GLU A 25 -1.68 -15.30 5.73
C GLU A 25 -0.30 -15.70 5.19
N TYR A 26 0.27 -14.89 4.28
CA TYR A 26 1.64 -15.07 3.82
C TYR A 26 2.65 -14.96 4.98
N ASP A 27 2.53 -13.93 5.81
CA ASP A 27 3.41 -13.71 6.95
C ASP A 27 3.34 -14.84 7.98
N LYS A 28 2.13 -15.29 8.32
CA LYS A 28 1.94 -16.44 9.21
C LYS A 28 2.58 -17.71 8.66
N LYS A 29 2.44 -17.97 7.35
CA LYS A 29 3.03 -19.14 6.69
C LYS A 29 4.55 -19.20 6.90
N TYR A 30 5.23 -18.06 6.85
CA TYR A 30 6.68 -17.97 7.02
C TYR A 30 7.13 -17.53 8.42
N LYS A 31 6.20 -17.38 9.38
CA LYS A 31 6.43 -16.92 10.76
C LYS A 31 7.00 -15.50 10.86
N TRP A 32 6.72 -14.66 9.87
CA TRP A 32 7.12 -13.25 9.79
C TRP A 32 6.12 -12.31 10.47
N ASP A 33 4.98 -12.83 10.93
CA ASP A 33 4.02 -12.11 11.77
C ASP A 33 4.61 -11.66 13.11
N LYS A 34 5.75 -12.25 13.49
CA LYS A 34 6.51 -11.93 14.71
C LYS A 34 7.47 -10.75 14.56
N ASP A 35 7.69 -10.24 13.35
CA ASP A 35 8.64 -9.15 13.10
C ASP A 35 8.31 -7.92 13.95
N ARG A 36 9.33 -7.31 14.56
CA ARG A 36 9.15 -6.10 15.37
C ARG A 36 8.73 -4.94 14.49
N ALA A 37 7.85 -4.07 14.98
CA ALA A 37 7.40 -2.89 14.25
C ALA A 37 8.58 -2.00 13.81
N SER A 38 9.61 -1.89 14.65
CA SER A 38 10.84 -1.15 14.34
C SER A 38 11.60 -1.74 13.14
N HIS A 39 11.60 -3.05 12.95
CA HIS A 39 12.25 -3.68 11.80
C HIS A 39 11.42 -3.47 10.53
N ILE A 40 10.09 -3.56 10.63
CA ILE A 40 9.20 -3.27 9.50
C ILE A 40 9.41 -1.83 9.02
N VAL A 41 9.46 -0.85 9.93
CA VAL A 41 9.70 0.56 9.58
C VAL A 41 11.11 0.80 9.03
N LEU A 42 12.11 0.05 9.52
CA LEU A 42 13.46 0.11 8.95
C LEU A 42 13.43 -0.34 7.48
N HIS A 43 12.82 -1.48 7.17
CA HIS A 43 12.69 -1.95 5.79
C HIS A 43 11.87 -0.98 4.93
N MET A 44 10.81 -0.37 5.47
CA MET A 44 10.06 0.66 4.75
C MET A 44 10.95 1.85 4.34
N THR A 45 11.93 2.19 5.17
CA THR A 45 12.90 3.26 4.88
C THR A 45 13.85 2.84 3.76
N GLU A 46 14.24 1.57 3.73
CA GLU A 46 15.05 0.98 2.65
C GLU A 46 14.29 1.05 1.32
N GLU A 47 13.06 0.52 1.24
CA GLU A 47 12.24 0.55 0.01
C GLU A 47 11.98 1.99 -0.46
N LEU A 48 11.70 2.92 0.47
CA LEU A 48 11.53 4.32 0.13
C LEU A 48 12.82 4.94 -0.44
N GLY A 49 13.99 4.55 0.06
CA GLY A 49 15.29 4.95 -0.46
C GLY A 49 15.55 4.39 -1.86
N GLU A 50 15.13 3.15 -2.11
CA GLU A 50 15.21 2.54 -3.44
C GLU A 50 14.28 3.24 -4.42
N ILE A 51 13.02 3.52 -4.06
CA ILE A 51 12.10 4.36 -4.86
C ILE A 51 12.75 5.70 -5.21
N ALA A 52 13.27 6.42 -4.20
CA ALA A 52 13.93 7.70 -4.40
C ALA A 52 15.10 7.59 -5.39
N ARG A 53 15.89 6.51 -5.31
CA ARG A 53 16.98 6.24 -6.26
C ARG A 53 16.48 6.04 -7.70
N ARG A 54 15.33 5.36 -7.92
CA ARG A 54 14.77 5.17 -9.29
C ARG A 54 14.26 6.49 -9.85
N ILE A 55 13.61 7.32 -9.03
CA ILE A 55 13.17 8.66 -9.45
C ILE A 55 14.37 9.54 -9.82
N LEU A 56 15.44 9.52 -9.03
CA LEU A 56 16.66 10.29 -9.38
C LEU A 56 17.33 9.81 -10.68
N ARG A 57 17.19 8.53 -11.05
CA ARG A 57 17.61 8.02 -12.38
C ARG A 57 16.73 8.60 -13.49
N GLU A 58 15.41 8.61 -13.30
CA GLU A 58 14.47 9.16 -14.28
C GLU A 58 14.67 10.67 -14.49
N GLU A 59 14.98 11.40 -13.42
CA GLU A 59 15.27 12.84 -13.45
C GLU A 59 16.68 13.18 -13.96
N GLY A 60 17.51 12.18 -14.29
CA GLY A 60 18.84 12.38 -14.86
C GLY A 60 19.94 12.76 -13.85
N TYR A 61 19.69 12.64 -12.55
CA TYR A 61 20.69 12.87 -11.49
C TYR A 61 21.63 11.67 -11.27
N LYS A 62 21.33 10.52 -11.90
CA LYS A 62 22.12 9.29 -11.86
C LYS A 62 22.47 8.83 -13.27
N LYS A 63 23.59 8.11 -13.41
CA LYS A 63 24.09 7.66 -14.72
C LYS A 63 23.37 6.41 -15.23
N GLU A 64 22.87 5.61 -14.30
CA GLU A 64 22.09 4.41 -14.57
C GLU A 64 20.75 4.80 -15.22
N ARG A 65 20.33 4.02 -16.22
CA ARG A 65 19.07 4.25 -16.93
C ARG A 65 17.88 3.97 -16.00
N PHE A 66 16.84 4.78 -16.11
CA PHE A 66 15.56 4.48 -15.48
C PHE A 66 14.95 3.19 -16.02
N ASN A 67 14.34 2.44 -15.11
CA ASN A 67 13.62 1.21 -15.37
C ASN A 67 12.30 1.28 -14.59
N LYS A 68 11.18 1.23 -15.32
CA LYS A 68 9.84 1.37 -14.73
C LYS A 68 9.45 0.14 -13.93
N GLU A 69 9.89 -1.03 -14.36
CA GLU A 69 9.65 -2.30 -13.71
C GLU A 69 10.31 -2.33 -12.32
N GLU A 70 11.56 -1.87 -12.21
CA GLU A 70 12.23 -1.70 -10.90
C GLU A 70 11.45 -0.75 -9.99
N LEU A 71 10.98 0.40 -10.49
CA LEU A 71 10.17 1.33 -9.68
C LEU A 71 8.86 0.67 -9.20
N ALA A 72 8.22 -0.14 -10.05
CA ALA A 72 6.99 -0.83 -9.70
C ALA A 72 7.21 -1.89 -8.60
N GLU A 73 8.36 -2.58 -8.62
CA GLU A 73 8.78 -3.52 -7.58
C GLU A 73 8.93 -2.82 -6.22
N GLU A 74 9.71 -1.72 -6.16
CA GLU A 74 9.90 -1.01 -4.88
C GLU A 74 8.57 -0.42 -4.33
N LEU A 75 7.69 0.03 -5.23
CA LEU A 75 6.36 0.53 -4.85
C LEU A 75 5.48 -0.57 -4.25
N ILE A 76 5.51 -1.79 -4.81
CA ILE A 76 4.71 -2.89 -4.28
C ILE A 76 5.31 -3.44 -2.98
N ASP A 77 6.63 -3.45 -2.84
CA ASP A 77 7.32 -3.86 -1.61
C ASP A 77 7.01 -2.89 -0.46
N LEU A 78 7.04 -1.58 -0.73
CA LEU A 78 6.61 -0.58 0.25
C LEU A 78 5.12 -0.73 0.61
N LEU A 79 4.25 -1.02 -0.36
CA LEU A 79 2.82 -1.28 -0.08
C LEU A 79 2.66 -2.54 0.79
N TYR A 80 3.36 -3.62 0.50
CA TYR A 80 3.36 -4.84 1.31
C TYR A 80 3.75 -4.54 2.76
N LEU A 81 4.81 -3.76 2.98
CA LEU A 81 5.25 -3.38 4.32
C LEU A 81 4.23 -2.49 5.06
N ASN A 82 3.53 -1.59 4.35
CA ASN A 82 2.42 -0.82 4.93
C ASN A 82 1.29 -1.72 5.42
N LEU A 83 0.86 -2.70 4.59
CA LEU A 83 -0.19 -3.65 4.96
C LEU A 83 0.25 -4.57 6.10
N LYS A 84 1.51 -5.00 6.11
CA LYS A 84 2.14 -5.79 7.18
C LYS A 84 2.14 -5.01 8.50
N LEU A 85 2.56 -3.74 8.48
CA LEU A 85 2.55 -2.88 9.66
C LEU A 85 1.13 -2.68 10.19
N ALA A 86 0.16 -2.40 9.30
CA ALA A 86 -1.24 -2.27 9.67
C ALA A 86 -1.79 -3.54 10.31
N ASN A 87 -1.47 -4.72 9.75
CA ASN A 87 -1.83 -6.01 10.32
C ASN A 87 -1.26 -6.21 11.73
N LYS A 88 -0.02 -5.77 11.98
CA LYS A 88 0.64 -5.89 13.28
C LYS A 88 -0.08 -5.12 14.40
N PHE A 89 -0.75 -4.03 14.05
CA PHE A 89 -1.50 -3.18 14.98
C PHE A 89 -3.02 -3.34 14.83
N ASP A 90 -3.48 -4.35 14.08
CA ASP A 90 -4.88 -4.62 13.79
C ASP A 90 -5.67 -3.40 13.28
N ILE A 91 -5.03 -2.63 12.40
CA ILE A 91 -5.63 -1.48 11.71
C ILE A 91 -6.36 -1.97 10.46
N ASP A 92 -7.62 -1.58 10.28
CA ASP A 92 -8.40 -1.84 9.07
C ASP A 92 -8.10 -0.77 8.01
N MET A 93 -7.24 -1.11 7.05
CA MET A 93 -6.80 -0.16 6.02
C MET A 93 -7.92 0.22 5.06
N ASN A 94 -8.93 -0.64 4.86
CA ASN A 94 -10.05 -0.29 3.98
C ASN A 94 -10.91 0.79 4.63
N LYS A 95 -11.23 0.63 5.92
CA LYS A 95 -11.95 1.63 6.68
C LYS A 95 -11.20 2.98 6.72
N GLU A 96 -9.89 2.95 6.95
CA GLU A 96 -9.08 4.18 7.01
C GLU A 96 -8.99 4.87 5.64
N TRP A 97 -8.96 4.08 4.55
CA TRP A 97 -9.02 4.57 3.18
C TRP A 97 -10.34 5.27 2.86
N ASP A 98 -11.47 4.63 3.18
CA ASP A 98 -12.81 5.21 2.98
C ASP A 98 -12.97 6.51 3.78
N SER A 99 -12.53 6.48 5.04
CA SER A 99 -12.53 7.65 5.94
C SER A 99 -11.66 8.80 5.42
N MET A 100 -10.56 8.50 4.72
CA MET A 100 -9.69 9.49 4.10
C MET A 100 -10.38 10.21 2.94
N TRP A 101 -11.10 9.49 2.09
CA TRP A 101 -11.86 10.08 0.98
C TRP A 101 -12.98 11.00 1.46
N GLU A 102 -13.76 10.58 2.47
CA GLU A 102 -14.79 11.46 3.06
C GLU A 102 -14.20 12.78 3.58
N ARG A 103 -13.00 12.73 4.19
CA ARG A 103 -12.31 13.94 4.66
C ARG A 103 -11.86 14.81 3.50
N TYR A 104 -11.42 14.22 2.40
CA TYR A 104 -10.97 14.96 1.22
C TYR A 104 -12.14 15.65 0.54
N GLU A 105 -13.25 14.96 0.30
CA GLU A 105 -14.46 15.56 -0.27
C GLU A 105 -14.97 16.76 0.54
N LYS A 106 -14.97 16.64 1.88
CA LYS A 106 -15.34 17.74 2.80
C LYS A 106 -14.36 18.92 2.72
N LYS A 107 -13.09 18.71 2.38
CA LYS A 107 -12.10 19.79 2.20
C LYS A 107 -12.25 20.48 0.85
N THR A 108 -12.48 19.73 -0.21
CA THR A 108 -12.63 20.29 -1.57
C THR A 108 -13.92 21.08 -1.73
N SER A 109 -15.02 20.61 -1.13
CA SER A 109 -16.34 21.28 -1.15
C SER A 109 -16.44 22.55 -0.30
N ARG A 110 -15.42 22.86 0.50
CA ARG A 110 -15.31 24.11 1.26
C ARG A 110 -14.62 25.23 0.48
N LYS A 111 -14.14 24.96 -0.73
CA LYS A 111 -13.61 25.94 -1.68
C LYS A 111 -14.65 26.23 -2.75
#